data_AF-A0A2S0UBS8-F1
#
_entry.id   AF-A0A2S0UBS8-F1
#
_cell.length_a   1.000
_cell.length_b   1.000
_cell.length_c   1.000
_cell.angle_alpha   90.00
_cell.angle_beta   90.00
_cell.angle_gamma   90.00
#
_symmetry.space_group_name_H-M   'P 1'
#
loop_
_entity.id
_entity.type
_entity.pdbx_description
1 polymer ?
#
loop_
_entity_poly.entity_id
_entity_poly.type
_entity_poly.pdbx_seq_one_letter_code
_entity_poly.pdbx_strand_id
1 'polypeptide(L)' 'MVDRDGGYSVAGQFKDKEKLKYITQKVLGEELPIYYNGELVVSPGVSSVFTSGEFAISMDRSLGEAMQLVKYIKEANN' A
#
# COMPACT_ATOMS: atom_id res chain seq x y z
N MET A 1 11.55 -3.33 -0.56
CA MET A 1 12.20 -4.66 -0.38
C MET A 1 11.93 -5.49 -1.63
N VAL A 2 12.78 -6.47 -1.94
CA VAL A 2 12.41 -7.53 -2.90
C VAL A 2 11.73 -8.62 -2.08
N ASP A 3 10.53 -9.04 -2.47
CA ASP A 3 9.85 -10.16 -1.81
C ASP A 3 10.48 -11.51 -2.22
N ARG A 4 9.99 -12.60 -1.61
CA ARG A 4 10.52 -13.95 -1.82
C ARG A 4 10.32 -14.46 -3.25
N ASP A 5 9.45 -13.83 -4.04
CA ASP A 5 9.09 -14.26 -5.39
C ASP A 5 9.75 -13.37 -6.47
N GLY A 6 10.62 -12.44 -6.07
CA GLY A 6 11.31 -11.52 -6.99
C GLY A 6 10.52 -10.25 -7.31
N GLY A 7 9.35 -10.06 -6.70
CA GLY A 7 8.53 -8.86 -6.76
C GLY A 7 9.07 -7.74 -5.87
N TYR A 8 8.64 -6.51 -6.13
CA TYR A 8 9.05 -5.36 -5.32
C TYR A 8 7.92 -4.97 -4.38
N SER A 9 8.25 -4.77 -3.11
CA SER A 9 7.29 -4.32 -2.10
C SER A 9 7.63 -2.93 -1.58
N VAL A 10 6.59 -2.11 -1.43
CA VAL A 10 6.63 -0.80 -0.79
C VAL A 10 6.00 -0.92 0.60
N ALA A 11 6.79 -0.69 1.64
CA ALA A 11 6.33 -0.71 3.02
C ALA A 11 6.30 0.70 3.62
N GLY A 12 5.39 0.92 4.57
CA GLY A 12 5.24 2.22 5.21
C GLY A 12 4.53 2.15 6.55
N GLN A 13 4.50 3.31 7.22
CA GLN A 13 3.79 3.53 8.48
C GLN A 13 2.64 4.49 8.24
N PHE A 14 1.43 4.05 8.51
CA PHE A 14 0.24 4.89 8.50
C PHE A 14 0.15 5.66 9.83
N LYS A 15 -0.01 6.99 9.74
CA LYS A 15 -0.02 7.89 10.92
C LYS A 15 -1.19 7.57 11.87
N ASP A 16 -2.37 7.33 11.31
CA ASP A 16 -3.58 7.02 12.07
C ASP A 16 -3.88 5.51 12.03
N LYS A 17 -3.30 4.78 12.99
CA LYS A 17 -3.43 3.32 13.07
C LYS A 17 -4.88 2.85 13.24
N GLU A 18 -5.73 3.62 13.94
CA GLU A 18 -7.13 3.23 14.17
C GLU A 18 -7.94 3.38 12.88
N LYS A 19 -7.65 4.42 12.08
CA LYS A 19 -8.25 4.57 10.76
C LYS A 19 -7.81 3.46 9.79
N LEU A 20 -6.53 3.09 9.79
CA LEU A 20 -6.04 1.97 8.97
C LEU A 20 -6.73 0.66 9.36
N LYS A 21 -6.82 0.38 10.67
CA LYS A 21 -7.52 -0.78 11.20
C LYS A 21 -8.99 -0.79 10.78
N TYR A 22 -9.69 0.33 10.93
CA TYR A 22 -11.08 0.46 10.53
C TYR A 22 -11.29 0.18 9.04
N ILE A 23 -10.45 0.77 8.18
CA ILE A 23 -10.54 0.57 6.72
C ILE A 23 -10.30 -0.91 6.38
N THR A 24 -9.20 -1.49 6.87
CA THR A 24 -8.83 -2.88 6.57
C THR A 24 -9.83 -3.90 7.10
N GLN A 25 -10.55 -3.60 8.20
CA GLN A 25 -11.69 -4.42 8.64
C GLN A 25 -12.87 -4.41 7.67
N LYS A 26 -13.11 -3.28 6.98
CA LYS A 26 -14.25 -3.13 6.07
C LYS A 26 -14.02 -3.79 4.72
N VAL A 27 -12.78 -3.86 4.27
CA VAL A 27 -12.40 -4.36 2.93
C VAL A 27 -11.60 -5.66 3.01
N LEU A 28 -11.71 -6.39 4.13
CA LEU A 28 -10.99 -7.63 4.32
C LEU A 28 -11.41 -8.68 3.27
N GLY A 29 -10.43 -9.21 2.53
CA GLY A 29 -10.67 -10.12 1.42
C GLY A 29 -10.97 -9.42 0.09
N GLU A 30 -11.05 -8.09 0.08
CA GLU A 30 -11.26 -7.28 -1.11
C GLU A 30 -9.98 -6.53 -1.52
N GLU A 31 -10.00 -5.94 -2.72
CA GLU A 31 -8.95 -5.03 -3.15
C GLU A 31 -9.18 -3.62 -2.61
N LEU A 32 -8.11 -2.96 -2.19
CA LEU A 32 -8.15 -1.57 -1.74
C LEU A 32 -7.51 -0.66 -2.81
N PRO A 33 -8.30 0.01 -3.67
CA PRO A 33 -7.74 0.85 -4.72
C PRO A 33 -7.11 2.11 -4.13
N ILE A 34 -5.85 2.39 -4.53
CA ILE A 34 -5.06 3.54 -4.12
C ILE A 34 -4.93 4.48 -5.32
N TYR A 35 -5.41 5.70 -5.15
CA TYR A 35 -5.40 6.74 -6.17
C TYR A 35 -4.37 7.83 -5.85
N TYR A 36 -3.77 8.40 -6.88
CA TYR A 36 -2.93 9.61 -6.80
C TYR A 36 -3.39 10.58 -7.89
N ASN A 37 -3.73 11.82 -7.52
CA ASN A 37 -4.30 12.83 -8.43
C ASN A 37 -5.49 12.33 -9.28
N GLY A 38 -6.33 11.46 -8.71
CA GLY A 38 -7.50 10.89 -9.38
C GLY A 38 -7.22 9.68 -10.28
N GLU A 39 -5.95 9.31 -10.49
CA GLU A 39 -5.57 8.13 -11.26
C GLU A 39 -5.35 6.92 -10.34
N LEU A 40 -5.82 5.75 -10.76
CA LEU A 40 -5.59 4.50 -10.05
C LEU A 40 -4.10 4.12 -10.18
N VAL A 41 -3.40 4.04 -9.06
CA VAL A 41 -1.98 3.68 -9.03
C VAL A 41 -1.81 2.19 -8.82
N VAL A 42 -2.48 1.63 -7.80
CA VAL A 42 -2.39 0.22 -7.42
C VAL A 42 -3.65 -0.21 -6.65
N SER A 43 -4.00 -1.49 -6.70
CA SER A 43 -5.17 -2.05 -6.02
C SER A 43 -4.76 -3.33 -5.27
N PRO A 44 -4.02 -3.24 -4.15
CA PRO A 44 -3.60 -4.42 -3.40
C PRO A 44 -4.78 -5.13 -2.74
N GLY A 45 -4.76 -6.46 -2.76
CA GLY A 45 -5.67 -7.27 -1.94
C GLY A 45 -5.37 -7.13 -0.45
N VAL A 46 -6.41 -6.96 0.37
CA VAL A 46 -6.29 -6.86 1.83
C VAL A 46 -6.52 -8.25 2.45
N SER A 47 -5.44 -8.91 2.85
CA SER A 47 -5.49 -10.26 3.41
C SER A 47 -5.62 -10.32 4.94
N SER A 48 -5.41 -9.19 5.63
CA SER A 48 -5.47 -9.12 7.09
C SER A 48 -5.83 -7.72 7.59
N VAL A 49 -6.30 -7.65 8.83
CA VAL A 49 -6.56 -6.38 9.52
C VAL A 49 -5.28 -5.85 10.12
N PHE A 50 -4.88 -4.64 9.73
CA PHE A 50 -3.65 -4.01 10.23
C PHE A 50 -3.90 -3.25 11.52
N THR A 51 -3.11 -3.55 12.57
CA THR A 51 -3.29 -2.98 13.92
C THR A 51 -2.12 -2.13 14.40
N SER A 52 -0.91 -2.34 13.88
CA SER A 52 0.29 -1.56 14.23
C SER A 52 0.42 -0.26 13.43
N GLY A 53 -0.39 -0.07 12.39
CA GLY A 53 -0.22 1.01 11.42
C GLY A 53 0.83 0.71 10.34
N GLU A 54 1.59 -0.38 10.48
CA GLU A 54 2.51 -0.84 9.44
C GLU A 54 1.73 -1.49 8.29
N PHE A 55 2.18 -1.26 7.07
CA PHE A 55 1.63 -1.93 5.89
C PHE A 55 2.74 -2.21 4.87
N ALA A 56 2.49 -3.18 4.01
CA ALA A 56 3.30 -3.46 2.84
C ALA A 56 2.40 -3.70 1.63
N ILE A 57 2.75 -3.07 0.52
CA ILE A 57 2.11 -3.23 -0.79
C ILE A 57 3.08 -4.05 -1.63
N SER A 58 2.76 -5.33 -1.84
CA SER A 58 3.47 -6.16 -2.81
C SER A 58 3.01 -5.80 -4.21
N MET A 59 3.96 -5.64 -5.13
CA MET A 59 3.68 -5.30 -6.51
C MET A 59 4.42 -6.24 -7.42
N ASP A 60 3.69 -6.84 -8.35
CA ASP A 60 4.24 -7.70 -9.41
C ASP A 60 4.75 -6.84 -10.60
N ARG A 61 5.49 -5.78 -10.27
CA ARG A 61 5.88 -4.67 -11.15
C ARG A 61 7.36 -4.39 -11.08
N SER A 62 7.87 -3.59 -12.00
CA SER A 62 9.30 -3.25 -12.05
C SER A 62 9.76 -2.39 -10.86
N LEU A 63 11.06 -2.40 -10.56
CA LEU A 63 11.67 -1.52 -9.55
C LEU A 63 11.32 -0.04 -9.76
N GLY A 64 11.27 0.41 -11.02
CA GLY A 64 10.96 1.80 -11.37
C GLY A 64 9.55 2.21 -10.92
N GLU A 65 8.57 1.32 -11.09
CA GLU A 65 7.20 1.56 -10.65
C GLU A 65 7.08 1.55 -9.13
N ALA A 66 7.82 0.68 -8.43
CA ALA A 66 7.90 0.70 -6.97
C ALA A 66 8.47 2.02 -6.45
N MET A 67 9.53 2.54 -7.09
CA MET A 67 10.09 3.85 -6.76
C MET A 67 9.12 5.00 -7.05
N GLN A 68 8.34 4.91 -8.13
CA GLN A 68 7.32 5.89 -8.46
C GLN A 68 6.19 5.92 -7.43
N LEU A 69 5.73 4.76 -6.95
CA LEU A 69 4.75 4.69 -5.86
C LEU A 69 5.30 5.32 -4.57
N VAL A 70 6.56 5.06 -4.22
CA VAL A 70 7.22 5.71 -3.08
C VAL A 70 7.25 7.23 -3.25
N LYS A 71 7.53 7.72 -4.46
CA LYS A 71 7.52 9.16 -4.76
C LYS A 71 6.14 9.76 -4.53
N TYR A 72 5.07 9.13 -5.05
CA TYR A 72 3.70 9.59 -4.85
C TYR A 72 3.27 9.63 -3.38
N ILE A 73 3.61 8.59 -2.61
CA ILE A 73 3.32 8.54 -1.17
C ILE A 73 4.04 9.67 -0.42
N LYS A 74 5.28 10.00 -0.80
CA LYS A 74 6.03 11.10 -0.18
C LYS A 74 5.45 12.47 -0.53
N GLU A 75 5.08 12.67 -1.79
CA GLU A 75 4.47 13.93 -2.26
C GLU A 75 3.11 14.19 -1.60
N ALA A 76 2.28 13.15 -1.43
CA ALA A 76 0.98 13.27 -0.75
C ALA A 76 1.06 13.57 0.76
N ASN A 77 2.25 13.50 1.37
CA ASN A 77 2.47 13.74 2.81
C ASN A 77 3.19 15.07 3.11
N ASN A 78 3.63 15.81 2.09
CA ASN A 78 4.18 17.16 2.20
C ASN A 78 3.07 18.21 2.08
#